data_AF-A0A9D8HL37-F1
#
_entry.id   AF-A0A9D8HL37-F1
#
_cell.length_a   1.000
_cell.length_b   1.000
_cell.length_c   1.000
_cell.angle_alpha   90.00
_cell.angle_beta   90.00
_cell.angle_gamma   90.00
#
_symmetry.space_group_name_H-M   'P 1'
#
loop_
_entity.id
_entity.type
_entity.pdbx_description
1 polymer ?
#
loop_
_entity_poly.entity_id
_entity_poly.type
_entity_poly.pdbx_seq_one_letter_code
_entity_poly.pdbx_strand_id
1 'polypeptide(L)' 'MEDEIKRIDTNDLRVNLTQYLTKNPGDTIYITRYNRLVGELRVYTEEIRRKTELRIAKKMLELAEKEKK' A
#
# COMPACT_ATOMS: atom_id res chain seq x y z
N MET A 1 7.50 10.46 12.56
CA MET A 1 7.51 9.02 12.82
C MET A 1 8.16 8.40 11.60
N GLU A 2 9.36 7.85 11.75
CA GLU A 2 10.02 7.11 10.67
C GLU A 2 9.22 5.82 10.46
N ASP A 3 8.41 5.78 9.41
CA ASP A 3 7.74 4.56 8.99
C ASP A 3 8.85 3.53 8.67
N GLU A 4 9.01 2.52 9.53
CA GLU A 4 9.96 1.44 9.32
C GLU A 4 9.62 0.71 8.02
N ILE A 5 10.37 1.03 6.97
CA ILE A 5 10.20 0.42 5.64
C ILE A 5 10.65 -1.04 5.70
N LYS A 6 9.69 -1.97 5.82
CA LYS A 6 9.96 -3.41 5.74
C LYS A 6 10.21 -3.84 4.30
N ARG A 7 11.46 -4.25 4.03
CA ARG A 7 11.87 -4.87 2.76
C ARG A 7 11.86 -6.37 2.91
N ILE A 8 11.14 -7.07 2.03
CA ILE A 8 10.95 -8.52 2.08
C ILE A 8 11.32 -9.13 0.73
N ASP A 9 12.00 -10.28 0.73
CA ASP A 9 12.28 -11.01 -0.50
C ASP A 9 10.99 -11.68 -1.03
N THR A 10 10.85 -11.73 -2.35
CA THR A 10 9.72 -12.39 -3.01
C THR A 10 9.45 -13.84 -2.59
N ASN A 11 10.50 -14.63 -2.29
CA ASN A 11 10.34 -16.03 -1.93
C ASN A 11 9.77 -16.20 -0.52
N ASP A 12 10.22 -15.35 0.41
CA ASP A 12 9.74 -15.33 1.79
C ASP A 12 8.28 -14.82 1.84
N LEU A 13 7.98 -13.77 1.08
CA LEU A 13 6.62 -13.27 0.93
C LEU A 13 5.66 -14.37 0.44
N ARG A 14 6.09 -15.21 -0.51
CA ARG A 14 5.24 -16.28 -1.06
C ARG A 14 4.78 -17.29 -0.01
N VAL A 15 5.64 -17.63 0.94
CA VAL A 15 5.35 -18.62 1.99
C VAL A 15 4.57 -17.99 3.13
N ASN A 16 4.85 -16.72 3.43
CA ASN A 16 4.38 -16.06 4.65
C ASN A 16 3.36 -14.92 4.38
N LEU A 17 2.78 -14.85 3.18
CA LEU A 17 1.91 -13.74 2.75
C LEU A 17 0.81 -13.44 3.78
N THR A 18 0.07 -14.45 4.22
CA THR A 18 -1.02 -14.27 5.19
C THR A 18 -0.51 -13.66 6.50
N GLN A 19 0.62 -14.13 7.02
CA GLN A 19 1.20 -13.59 8.25
C GLN A 19 1.59 -12.11 8.09
N TYR A 20 2.18 -11.74 6.94
CA TYR A 20 2.53 -10.35 6.67
C TYR A 20 1.32 -9.44 6.53
N LEU A 21 0.24 -9.94 5.93
CA LEU A 21 -1.04 -9.23 5.82
C LEU A 21 -1.70 -9.05 7.20
N THR A 22 -1.64 -10.04 8.08
CA THR A 22 -2.33 -9.97 9.38
C THR A 22 -1.54 -9.17 10.42
N LYS A 23 -0.20 -9.20 10.40
CA LYS A 23 0.64 -8.54 11.41
C LYS A 23 0.94 -7.08 11.14
N ASN A 24 0.73 -6.59 9.92
CA ASN A 24 1.09 -5.22 9.53
C ASN A 24 -0.10 -4.45 8.93
N PRO A 25 -1.22 -4.31 9.66
CA PRO A 25 -2.36 -3.54 9.20
C PRO A 25 -1.98 -2.05 9.07
N GLY A 26 -2.05 -1.50 7.85
CA GLY A 26 -1.73 -0.11 7.55
C GLY A 26 -0.30 0.14 7.06
N ASP A 27 0.59 -0.84 7.15
CA ASP A 27 1.98 -0.67 6.71
C ASP A 27 2.14 -0.87 5.20
N THR A 28 3.19 -0.25 4.65
CA THR A 28 3.65 -0.49 3.28
C THR A 28 4.80 -1.49 3.31
N ILE A 29 4.58 -2.65 2.69
CA ILE A 29 5.57 -3.70 2.53
C ILE A 29 6.23 -3.55 1.16
N TYR A 30 7.55 -3.41 1.14
CA TYR A 30 8.32 -3.29 -0.09
C TYR A 30 8.87 -4.67 -0.48
N ILE A 31 8.49 -5.11 -1.67
CA ILE A 31 8.85 -6.42 -2.19
C ILE A 31 10.10 -6.27 -3.04
N THR A 32 11.14 -7.04 -2.69
CA THR A 32 12.43 -7.01 -3.38
C THR A 32 12.76 -8.38 -3.97
N ARG A 33 13.46 -8.39 -5.11
CA ARG A 33 13.99 -9.61 -5.73
C ARG A 33 15.35 -9.29 -6.35
N TYR A 34 16.37 -10.10 -6.07
CA TYR A 34 17.74 -9.86 -6.54
C TYR A 34 18.24 -8.43 -6.19
N ASN A 35 17.98 -7.96 -4.96
CA ASN A 35 18.27 -6.59 -4.49
C ASN A 35 17.61 -5.45 -5.29
N ARG A 36 16.59 -5.75 -6.12
CA ARG A 36 15.79 -4.74 -6.81
C ARG A 36 14.40 -4.66 -6.22
N LEU A 37 13.86 -3.45 -6.08
CA LEU A 37 12.46 -3.25 -5.72
C LEU A 37 11.59 -3.70 -6.90
N VAL A 38 10.68 -4.63 -6.65
CA VAL A 38 9.79 -5.20 -7.68
C VAL A 38 8.32 -4.88 -7.44
N GLY A 39 7.95 -4.42 -6.26
CA GLY A 39 6.58 -4.01 -5.97
C GLY A 39 6.39 -3.45 -4.56
N GLU A 40 5.23 -2.86 -4.36
CA GLU A 40 4.78 -2.34 -3.07
C GLU A 40 3.44 -2.99 -2.75
N LEU A 41 3.27 -3.41 -1.50
CA LEU A 41 2.04 -3.99 -1.00
C LEU A 41 1.57 -3.18 0.21
N ARG A 42 0.40 -2.55 0.08
CA ARG A 42 -0.23 -1.80 1.16
C ARG A 42 -1.40 -2.59 1.71
N VAL A 43 -1.35 -2.87 3.00
CA VAL A 43 -2.42 -3.60 3.69
C VAL A 43 -3.39 -2.60 4.26
N TYR A 44 -4.51 -2.40 3.59
CA TYR A 44 -5.56 -1.51 4.06
C TYR A 44 -6.50 -2.26 5.02
N THR A 45 -6.60 -1.79 6.27
CA THR A 45 -7.74 -2.14 7.12
C THR A 45 -9.02 -1.53 6.54
N GLU A 46 -10.20 -2.02 6.92
CA GLU A 46 -11.47 -1.44 6.44
C GLU A 46 -11.57 0.08 6.69
N GLU A 47 -11.04 0.55 7.82
CA GLU A 47 -11.01 1.98 8.13
C GLU A 47 -10.09 2.77 7.18
N ILE A 48 -8.87 2.26 6.93
CA ILE A 48 -7.91 2.91 6.02
C ILE A 48 -8.39 2.81 4.57
N ARG A 49 -9.08 1.72 4.22
CA ARG A 49 -9.72 1.52 2.93
C ARG A 49 -10.78 2.59 2.70
N ARG A 50 -11.72 2.79 3.63
CA ARG A 50 -12.75 3.85 3.52
C ARG A 50 -12.12 5.24 3.40
N LYS A 51 -11.12 5.56 4.22
CA LYS A 51 -10.39 6.84 4.13
C LYS A 51 -9.67 7.01 2.78
N THR A 52 -9.11 5.92 2.24
CA THR A 52 -8.41 5.94 0.96
C THR A 52 -9.38 6.07 -0.22
N GLU A 53 -10.50 5.36 -0.19
CA GLU A 53 -11.58 5.48 -1.18
C GLU A 53 -12.13 6.92 -1.22
N LEU A 54 -12.41 7.51 -0.06
CA LEU A 54 -12.85 8.92 0.04
C LEU A 54 -11.81 9.90 -0.53
N ARG A 55 -10.52 9.65 -0.24
CA ARG A 55 -9.42 10.47 -0.76
C ARG A 55 -9.26 10.35 -2.27
N ILE A 56 -9.44 9.15 -2.83
CA ILE A 56 -9.41 8.93 -4.28
C ILE A 56 -10.60 9.63 -4.93
N ALA A 57 -11.80 9.46 -4.38
CA ALA A 57 -13.01 10.13 -4.86
C ALA A 57 -12.86 11.66 -4.86
N LYS A 58 -12.29 12.22 -3.78
CA LYS A 58 -12.00 13.64 -3.70
C LYS A 58 -11.03 14.11 -4.80
N LYS A 59 -9.94 13.37 -5.02
CA LYS A 59 -8.98 13.68 -6.10
C LYS A 59 -9.62 13.61 -7.49
N MET A 60 -10.50 12.64 -7.73
CA MET A 60 -11.21 12.51 -9.00
C MET A 60 -12.14 13.72 -9.24
N LEU A 61 -12.82 14.20 -8.19
CA LEU A 61 -13.64 15.41 -8.28
C LEU A 61 -12.79 16.67 -8.52
N GLU A 62 -11.69 16.84 -7.79
CA GLU A 62 -10.77 17.98 -7.97
C GLU A 62 -10.17 18.03 -9.38
N LEU A 63 -9.88 16.87 -9.98
CA LEU A 63 -9.42 16.78 -11.37
C LEU A 63 -10.53 17.12 -12.35
N ALA A 64 -11.74 16.61 -12.14
CA ALA A 64 -12.90 16.92 -12.97
C ALA A 64 -13.28 18.42 -12.91
N GLU A 65 -13.08 19.08 -11.76
CA GLU A 65 -13.26 20.53 -11.62
C GLU A 65 -12.17 21.33 -12.35
N LYS A 66 -10.93 20.84 -12.36
CA LYS A 66 -9.84 21.46 -13.13
C LYS A 66 -10.00 21.32 -14.63
N GLU A 67 -10.57 20.23 -15.12
CA GLU A 67 -10.82 20.02 -16.56
C GLU A 67 -12.03 20.82 -17.09
N LYS A 68 -12.93 21.28 -16.21
CA LYS A 68 -14.08 22.11 -16.58
C LYS A 68 -13.78 23.62 -16.69
N LYS A 69 -12.57 24.04 -16.34
CA LYS A 69 -12.16 25.47 -16.30
C LYS A 69 -11.14 25.77 -17.38
#